data_AF-A0AAD7QXU3-F1
#
_entry.id   AF-A0AAD7QXU3-F1
#
_cell.length_a   1.000
_cell.length_b   1.000
_cell.length_c   1.000
_cell.angle_alpha   90.00
_cell.angle_beta   90.00
_cell.angle_gamma   90.00
#
_symmetry.space_group_name_H-M   'P 1'
#
loop_
_entity.id
_entity.type
_entity.pdbx_description
1 polymer ?
#
loop_
_entity_poly.entity_id
_entity_poly.type
_entity_poly.pdbx_seq_one_letter_code
_entity_poly.pdbx_strand_id
1 'polypeptide(L)'
;MDTDEEIRVRQIRSIILTNEPDNEYEFRLSEESYNRLQTEFVMDEHDNAYPRLLYDWTRQVITIVTVPTRLHEDTSTAILSSINNHVTSIMQREQIQLGPNERLRITHSPTILVDTGHSKYKMEPDGAIYFETVDTMGYKVIIEAGVSQAYDSLLDKARKWIIDKKCELIVLLAFNEKHRYSAPCKRISLTLLEKSAQIVQMRRQLLSPSYPKFRALEFLGHIWFDELSEAFIEVVRKSPSSDGNDDLLRSKYALVEDGINKSSSIRRSIGDLKLAELIPTVSHNNEGIGDLIIDFFDAVEFMDIIWCAMIGTAVNRFEDAVN
;
A
#
# COMPACT_ATOMS: atom_id res chain seq x y z
N MET A 1 -25.30 30.05 12.20
CA MET A 1 -24.67 28.90 12.88
C MET A 1 -24.49 27.86 11.79
N ASP A 2 -23.27 27.41 11.59
CA ASP A 2 -23.04 26.31 10.65
C ASP A 2 -23.61 25.03 11.27
N THR A 3 -24.18 24.18 10.43
CA THR A 3 -24.59 22.83 10.83
C THR A 3 -23.36 21.98 11.14
N ASP A 4 -23.53 20.92 11.95
CA ASP A 4 -22.44 19.97 12.25
C ASP A 4 -21.81 19.37 10.98
N GLU A 5 -22.62 19.20 9.94
CA GLU A 5 -22.14 18.72 8.64
C GLU A 5 -21.29 19.77 7.91
N GLU A 6 -21.66 21.05 7.94
CA GLU A 6 -20.84 22.12 7.36
C GLU A 6 -19.49 22.27 8.08
N ILE A 7 -19.44 22.05 9.39
CA ILE A 7 -18.18 22.01 10.15
C ILE A 7 -17.31 20.86 9.66
N ARG A 8 -17.87 19.66 9.50
CA ARG A 8 -17.15 18.49 8.96
C ARG A 8 -16.64 18.74 7.53
N VAL A 9 -17.47 19.31 6.66
CA VAL A 9 -17.07 19.65 5.28
C VAL A 9 -15.87 20.61 5.27
N ARG A 10 -15.83 21.61 6.17
CA ARG A 10 -14.66 22.50 6.29
C ARG A 10 -13.41 21.78 6.76
N GLN A 11 -13.54 20.86 7.71
CA GLN A 11 -12.42 20.02 8.16
C GLN A 11 -11.88 19.16 7.02
N ILE A 12 -12.78 18.52 6.28
CA ILE A 12 -12.44 17.70 5.09
C ILE A 12 -11.70 18.53 4.05
N ARG A 13 -12.17 19.74 3.73
CA ARG A 13 -11.47 20.65 2.80
C ARG A 13 -10.05 20.98 3.28
N SER A 14 -9.88 21.26 4.58
CA SER A 14 -8.55 21.54 5.14
C SER A 14 -7.61 20.35 4.99
N ILE A 15 -8.11 19.13 5.23
CA ILE A 15 -7.34 17.89 5.04
C ILE A 15 -6.98 17.72 3.57
N ILE A 16 -7.93 17.91 2.66
CA ILE A 16 -7.71 17.75 1.22
C ILE A 16 -6.61 18.71 0.72
N LEU A 17 -6.67 19.97 1.16
CA LEU A 17 -5.70 20.99 0.76
C LEU A 17 -4.32 20.80 1.41
N THR A 18 -4.26 20.24 2.61
CA THR A 18 -2.99 19.96 3.30
C THR A 18 -2.33 18.70 2.76
N ASN A 19 -3.12 17.66 2.50
CA ASN A 19 -2.72 16.37 1.94
C ASN A 19 -1.49 15.76 2.62
N GLU A 20 -1.44 15.78 3.95
CA GLU A 20 -0.32 15.20 4.72
C GLU A 20 -0.20 13.70 4.40
N PRO A 21 0.94 13.20 3.92
CA PRO A 21 1.06 11.85 3.39
C PRO A 21 0.74 10.69 4.36
N ASP A 22 0.41 9.52 3.81
CA ASP A 22 0.15 8.26 4.53
C ASP A 22 -0.90 8.33 5.64
N ASN A 23 -1.98 9.08 5.39
CA ASN A 23 -3.12 9.20 6.29
C ASN A 23 -4.42 8.75 5.66
N GLU A 24 -5.27 8.21 6.53
CA GLU A 24 -6.67 7.95 6.25
C GLU A 24 -7.54 8.66 7.28
N TYR A 25 -8.54 9.38 6.79
CA TYR A 25 -9.48 10.10 7.66
C TYR A 25 -10.91 9.68 7.35
N GLU A 26 -11.63 9.19 8.36
CA GLU A 26 -13.04 8.84 8.25
C GLU A 26 -13.94 9.93 8.84
N PHE A 27 -14.96 10.35 8.09
CA PHE A 27 -16.00 11.27 8.57
C PHE A 27 -17.39 10.77 8.20
N ARG A 28 -18.35 10.90 9.12
CA ARG A 28 -19.77 10.76 8.75
C ARG A 28 -20.19 11.93 7.88
N LEU A 29 -20.70 11.64 6.69
CA LEU A 29 -21.07 12.64 5.70
C LEU A 29 -22.23 12.13 4.85
N SER A 30 -23.15 13.01 4.45
CA SER A 30 -24.21 12.61 3.51
C SER A 30 -23.66 12.39 2.09
N GLU A 31 -24.38 11.64 1.28
CA GLU A 31 -24.04 11.42 -0.13
C GLU A 31 -24.05 12.73 -0.93
N GLU A 32 -24.97 13.65 -0.63
CA GLU A 32 -25.03 14.96 -1.27
C GLU A 32 -23.75 15.77 -1.02
N SER A 33 -23.29 15.80 0.23
CA SER A 33 -22.04 16.47 0.59
C SER A 33 -20.81 15.79 0.00
N TYR A 34 -20.80 14.45 -0.08
CA TYR A 34 -19.75 13.70 -0.78
C TYR A 34 -19.67 14.08 -2.27
N ASN A 35 -20.80 14.05 -2.98
CA ASN A 35 -20.87 14.40 -4.40
C ASN A 35 -20.43 15.86 -4.67
N ARG A 36 -20.77 16.77 -3.74
CA ARG A 36 -20.29 18.17 -3.79
C ARG A 36 -18.77 18.26 -3.66
N LEU A 37 -18.16 17.54 -2.72
CA LEU A 37 -16.71 17.52 -2.54
C LEU A 37 -15.99 16.92 -3.76
N GLN A 38 -16.52 15.82 -4.32
CA GLN A 38 -15.96 15.20 -5.52
C GLN A 38 -15.96 16.17 -6.71
N THR A 39 -17.05 16.91 -6.89
CA THR A 39 -17.17 17.95 -7.93
C THR A 39 -16.24 19.13 -7.69
N GLU A 40 -16.14 19.60 -6.44
CA GLU A 40 -15.33 20.77 -6.06
C GLU A 40 -13.84 20.56 -6.33
N PHE A 41 -13.32 19.37 -6.02
CA PHE A 41 -11.90 19.05 -6.19
C PHE A 41 -11.58 18.38 -7.54
N VAL A 42 -12.55 18.36 -8.48
CA VAL A 42 -12.43 17.73 -9.82
C VAL A 42 -11.74 16.36 -9.73
N MET A 43 -12.21 15.57 -8.77
CA MET A 43 -11.72 14.20 -8.58
C MET A 43 -12.44 13.33 -9.62
N ASP A 44 -11.96 13.38 -10.87
CA ASP A 44 -12.41 12.45 -11.91
C ASP A 44 -12.08 11.03 -11.43
N GLU A 45 -13.01 10.09 -11.58
CA GLU A 45 -12.82 8.70 -11.14
C GLU A 45 -11.67 7.99 -11.86
N HIS A 46 -11.11 8.63 -12.89
CA HIS A 46 -10.00 8.16 -13.70
C HIS A 46 -8.69 8.88 -13.40
N ASP A 47 -8.71 9.95 -12.60
CA ASP A 47 -7.50 10.67 -12.24
C ASP A 47 -6.87 9.99 -11.01
N ASN A 48 -5.64 9.52 -11.16
CA ASN A 48 -4.86 8.90 -10.08
C ASN A 48 -4.37 9.94 -9.04
N ALA A 49 -5.00 11.11 -9.00
CA ALA A 49 -4.64 12.24 -8.17
C ALA A 49 -5.01 11.98 -6.70
N TYR A 50 -4.10 12.34 -5.81
CA TYR A 50 -4.35 12.35 -4.37
C TYR A 50 -4.69 13.77 -3.91
N PRO A 51 -5.50 13.93 -2.85
CA PRO A 51 -6.10 12.87 -2.03
C PRO A 51 -7.33 12.23 -2.68
N ARG A 52 -7.54 10.93 -2.46
CA ARG A 52 -8.67 10.17 -2.99
C ARG A 52 -9.84 10.15 -2.01
N LEU A 53 -11.06 10.15 -2.55
CA LEU A 53 -12.30 10.17 -1.75
C LEU A 53 -13.10 8.89 -1.95
N LEU A 54 -12.99 7.97 -0.98
CA LEU A 54 -13.79 6.75 -0.92
C LEU A 54 -15.05 7.01 -0.09
N TYR A 55 -16.15 6.37 -0.46
CA TYR A 55 -17.41 6.54 0.26
C TYR A 55 -18.08 5.20 0.53
N ASP A 56 -18.65 5.09 1.73
CA ASP A 56 -19.48 3.99 2.18
C ASP A 56 -20.91 4.50 2.29
N TRP A 57 -21.75 4.12 1.31
CA TRP A 57 -23.16 4.52 1.24
C TRP A 57 -23.99 3.92 2.36
N THR A 58 -23.60 2.75 2.87
CA THR A 58 -24.33 2.07 3.95
C THR A 58 -24.06 2.75 5.29
N ARG A 59 -22.81 3.09 5.60
CA ARG A 59 -22.42 3.77 6.84
C ARG A 59 -22.57 5.29 6.77
N GLN A 60 -22.74 5.84 5.57
CA GLN A 60 -22.66 7.27 5.28
C GLN A 60 -21.34 7.87 5.79
N VAL A 61 -20.24 7.24 5.39
CA VAL A 61 -18.88 7.61 5.79
C VAL A 61 -18.04 7.88 4.56
N ILE A 62 -17.37 9.02 4.55
CA ILE A 62 -16.29 9.32 3.60
C ILE A 62 -14.95 8.93 4.24
N THR A 63 -14.11 8.26 3.47
CA THR A 63 -12.70 8.00 3.79
C THR A 63 -11.84 8.81 2.83
N ILE A 64 -11.00 9.70 3.38
CA ILE A 64 -10.03 10.48 2.62
C ILE A 64 -8.70 9.76 2.70
N VAL A 65 -8.16 9.34 1.57
CA VAL A 65 -6.83 8.72 1.46
C VAL A 65 -5.87 9.77 0.91
N THR A 66 -4.87 10.16 1.69
CA THR A 66 -3.88 11.15 1.28
C THR A 66 -2.81 10.54 0.39
N VAL A 67 -1.97 11.38 -0.21
CA VAL A 67 -0.84 10.93 -1.03
C VAL A 67 0.05 9.93 -0.26
N PRO A 68 0.43 8.79 -0.85
CA PRO A 68 1.37 7.86 -0.22
C PRO A 68 2.78 8.45 -0.22
N THR A 69 3.60 8.12 0.77
CA THR A 69 5.03 8.40 0.66
C THR A 69 5.72 7.42 -0.30
N ARG A 70 6.97 7.71 -0.66
CA ARG A 70 7.77 6.79 -1.45
C ARG A 70 7.97 5.45 -0.77
N LEU A 71 8.11 5.41 0.55
CA LEU A 71 8.21 4.16 1.30
C LEU A 71 6.98 3.28 1.09
N HIS A 72 5.80 3.87 1.06
CA HIS A 72 4.56 3.19 0.75
C HIS A 72 4.56 2.68 -0.70
N GLU A 73 4.68 3.57 -1.69
CA GLU A 73 4.50 3.24 -3.11
C GLU A 73 5.60 2.33 -3.68
N ASP A 74 6.87 2.62 -3.37
CA ASP A 74 8.01 1.88 -3.92
C ASP A 74 8.00 0.42 -3.40
N THR A 75 7.58 0.19 -2.15
CA THR A 75 7.58 -1.15 -1.55
C THR A 75 6.39 -2.00 -1.99
N SER A 76 5.19 -1.44 -2.10
CA SER A 76 4.02 -2.15 -2.62
C SER A 76 4.24 -2.55 -4.09
N THR A 77 4.78 -1.63 -4.89
CA THR A 77 5.15 -1.86 -6.29
C THR A 77 6.21 -2.94 -6.44
N ALA A 78 7.22 -2.96 -5.58
CA ALA A 78 8.29 -3.95 -5.61
C ALA A 78 7.77 -5.38 -5.35
N ILE A 79 6.93 -5.57 -4.33
CA ILE A 79 6.34 -6.88 -4.04
C ILE A 79 5.45 -7.34 -5.20
N LEU A 80 4.57 -6.45 -5.68
CA LEU A 80 3.65 -6.76 -6.78
C LEU A 80 4.40 -7.18 -8.05
N SER A 81 5.43 -6.40 -8.42
CA SER A 81 6.28 -6.67 -9.59
C SER A 81 7.06 -7.98 -9.42
N SER A 82 7.57 -8.26 -8.21
CA SER A 82 8.32 -9.47 -7.97
C SER A 82 7.45 -10.73 -8.10
N ILE A 83 6.24 -10.71 -7.53
CA ILE A 83 5.27 -11.82 -7.70
C ILE A 83 5.00 -12.03 -9.18
N ASN A 84 4.71 -10.97 -9.93
CA ASN A 84 4.44 -11.05 -11.36
C ASN A 84 5.58 -11.68 -12.16
N ASN A 85 6.81 -11.23 -11.91
CA ASN A 85 7.98 -11.66 -12.65
C ASN A 85 8.24 -13.15 -12.43
N HIS A 86 8.10 -13.62 -11.18
CA HIS A 86 8.28 -15.03 -10.85
C HIS A 86 7.16 -15.89 -11.44
N VAL A 87 5.91 -15.44 -11.38
CA VAL A 87 4.78 -16.14 -12.00
C VAL A 87 4.95 -16.25 -13.52
N THR A 88 5.29 -15.14 -14.17
CA THR A 88 5.56 -15.10 -15.61
C THR A 88 6.71 -16.04 -15.99
N SER A 89 7.78 -16.06 -15.19
CA SER A 89 8.91 -16.97 -15.39
C SER A 89 8.49 -18.44 -15.26
N ILE A 90 7.69 -18.79 -14.24
CA ILE A 90 7.15 -20.14 -14.06
C ILE A 90 6.26 -20.52 -15.25
N MET A 91 5.34 -19.65 -15.65
CA MET A 91 4.45 -19.91 -16.79
C MET A 91 5.24 -20.16 -18.08
N GLN A 92 6.30 -19.38 -18.34
CA GLN A 92 7.16 -19.58 -19.49
C GLN A 92 7.93 -20.90 -19.42
N ARG A 93 8.53 -21.21 -18.26
CA ARG A 93 9.34 -22.41 -18.04
C ARG A 93 8.50 -23.69 -18.17
N GLU A 94 7.32 -23.68 -17.56
CA GLU A 94 6.39 -24.82 -17.53
C GLU A 94 5.43 -24.83 -18.74
N GLN A 95 5.58 -23.89 -19.68
CA GLN A 95 4.76 -23.76 -20.89
C GLN A 95 3.24 -23.65 -20.61
N ILE A 96 2.89 -22.96 -19.53
CA ILE A 96 1.49 -22.74 -19.14
C ILE A 96 0.89 -21.71 -20.09
N GLN A 97 -0.14 -22.12 -20.83
CA GLN A 97 -0.91 -21.26 -21.71
C GLN A 97 -2.30 -21.07 -21.14
N LEU A 98 -2.65 -19.81 -20.86
CA LEU A 98 -4.01 -19.46 -20.47
C LEU A 98 -4.95 -19.59 -21.68
N GLY A 99 -6.22 -19.88 -21.40
CA GLY A 99 -7.25 -19.89 -22.44
C GLY A 99 -7.36 -18.54 -23.16
N PRO A 100 -7.98 -18.50 -24.36
CA PRO A 100 -8.02 -17.29 -25.20
C PRO A 100 -8.67 -16.07 -24.52
N ASN A 101 -9.53 -16.30 -23.52
CA ASN A 101 -10.23 -15.27 -22.76
C ASN A 101 -9.79 -15.19 -21.29
N GLU A 102 -8.69 -15.86 -20.93
CA GLU A 102 -8.16 -15.89 -19.58
C GLU A 102 -6.94 -15.01 -19.49
N ARG A 103 -6.87 -14.15 -18.46
CA ARG A 103 -5.73 -13.25 -18.26
C ARG A 103 -5.40 -13.15 -16.79
N LEU A 104 -4.13 -13.29 -16.46
CA LEU A 104 -3.60 -12.79 -15.20
C LEU A 104 -3.24 -11.31 -15.40
N ARG A 105 -3.82 -10.43 -14.59
CA ARG A 105 -3.69 -8.98 -14.69
C ARG A 105 -3.14 -8.40 -13.40
N ILE A 106 -2.49 -7.26 -13.56
CA ILE A 106 -1.91 -6.50 -12.47
C ILE A 106 -2.32 -5.05 -12.63
N THR A 107 -2.62 -4.43 -11.50
CA THR A 107 -3.01 -3.03 -11.43
C THR A 107 -2.51 -2.43 -10.13
N HIS A 108 -2.16 -1.15 -10.18
CA HIS A 108 -1.76 -0.34 -9.04
C HIS A 108 -2.94 0.56 -8.69
N SER A 109 -3.45 0.46 -7.46
CA SER A 109 -4.53 1.34 -6.97
C SER A 109 -5.84 1.37 -7.78
N PRO A 110 -6.44 0.22 -8.14
CA PRO A 110 -7.76 0.19 -8.76
C PRO A 110 -8.84 0.62 -7.76
N THR A 111 -9.63 1.64 -8.09
CA THR A 111 -10.84 1.94 -7.32
C THR A 111 -11.91 0.88 -7.63
N ILE A 112 -12.41 0.22 -6.59
CA ILE A 112 -13.29 -0.94 -6.71
C ILE A 112 -14.58 -0.67 -5.95
N LEU A 113 -15.71 -0.73 -6.65
CA LEU A 113 -17.02 -0.70 -6.01
C LEU A 113 -17.33 -2.08 -5.42
N VAL A 114 -17.58 -2.11 -4.13
CA VAL A 114 -18.15 -3.26 -3.42
C VAL A 114 -19.64 -3.06 -3.29
N ASP A 115 -20.42 -3.99 -3.81
CA ASP A 115 -21.87 -4.05 -3.63
C ASP A 115 -22.25 -5.50 -3.30
N THR A 116 -22.53 -5.78 -2.03
CA THR A 116 -22.94 -7.11 -1.54
C THR A 116 -24.46 -7.25 -1.43
N GLY A 117 -25.22 -6.23 -1.86
CA GLY A 117 -26.65 -6.08 -1.58
C GLY A 117 -26.96 -5.61 -0.15
N HIS A 118 -26.04 -5.77 0.80
CA HIS A 118 -26.16 -5.28 2.17
C HIS A 118 -25.21 -4.10 2.46
N SER A 119 -24.06 -4.09 1.79
CA SER A 119 -23.04 -3.06 1.92
C SER A 119 -22.71 -2.50 0.55
N LYS A 120 -22.60 -1.17 0.44
CA LYS A 120 -22.15 -0.49 -0.78
C LYS A 120 -21.07 0.53 -0.44
N TYR A 121 -19.84 0.30 -0.90
CA TYR A 121 -18.70 1.18 -0.62
C TYR A 121 -17.58 1.04 -1.64
N LYS A 122 -16.71 2.05 -1.73
CA LYS A 122 -15.48 2.01 -2.54
C LYS A 122 -14.30 1.48 -1.73
N MET A 123 -13.48 0.64 -2.33
CA MET A 123 -12.18 0.19 -1.81
C MET A 123 -11.09 0.47 -2.83
N GLU A 124 -9.85 0.58 -2.36
CA GLU A 124 -8.71 0.77 -3.23
C GLU A 124 -7.44 0.18 -2.60
N PRO A 125 -6.86 -0.87 -3.20
CA PRO A 125 -5.65 -1.50 -2.71
C PRO A 125 -4.40 -0.89 -3.34
N ASP A 126 -3.27 -0.87 -2.66
CA ASP A 126 -2.03 -0.32 -3.24
C ASP A 126 -1.51 -1.15 -4.43
N GLY A 127 -1.84 -2.44 -4.46
CA GLY A 127 -1.61 -3.30 -5.61
C GLY A 127 -2.58 -4.46 -5.66
N ALA A 128 -2.95 -4.90 -6.87
CA ALA A 128 -3.80 -6.06 -7.06
C ALA A 128 -3.31 -6.95 -8.21
N ILE A 129 -3.34 -8.25 -7.97
CA ILE A 129 -3.25 -9.30 -8.99
C ILE A 129 -4.62 -9.98 -9.05
N TYR A 130 -5.19 -10.07 -10.24
CA TYR A 130 -6.47 -10.70 -10.46
C TYR A 130 -6.47 -11.58 -11.70
N PHE A 131 -7.27 -12.64 -11.64
CA PHE A 131 -7.52 -13.52 -12.77
C PHE A 131 -8.85 -13.12 -13.42
N GLU A 132 -8.76 -12.75 -14.69
CA GLU A 132 -9.87 -12.25 -15.50
C GLU A 132 -10.31 -13.33 -16.49
N THR A 133 -11.62 -13.53 -16.57
CA THR A 133 -12.33 -14.35 -17.55
C THR A 133 -13.41 -13.49 -18.22
N VAL A 134 -14.14 -14.04 -19.20
CA VAL A 134 -15.26 -13.33 -19.84
C VAL A 134 -16.31 -12.86 -18.83
N ASP A 135 -16.57 -13.69 -17.82
CA ASP A 135 -17.71 -13.50 -16.92
C ASP A 135 -17.30 -12.97 -15.53
N THR A 136 -16.03 -13.11 -15.15
CA THR A 136 -15.59 -12.85 -13.78
C THR A 136 -14.20 -12.26 -13.70
N MET A 137 -14.02 -11.42 -12.67
CA MET A 137 -12.73 -10.89 -12.24
C MET A 137 -12.49 -11.33 -10.80
N GLY A 138 -11.62 -12.33 -10.62
CA GLY A 138 -11.29 -12.90 -9.32
C GLY A 138 -9.99 -12.31 -8.77
N TYR A 139 -10.08 -11.50 -7.72
CA TYR A 139 -8.89 -10.97 -7.03
C TYR A 139 -8.14 -12.10 -6.33
N LYS A 140 -6.85 -12.22 -6.63
CA LYS A 140 -6.02 -13.32 -6.14
C LYS A 140 -5.06 -12.87 -5.06
N VAL A 141 -4.33 -11.80 -5.33
CA VAL A 141 -3.42 -11.18 -4.35
C VAL A 141 -3.73 -9.70 -4.28
N ILE A 142 -3.87 -9.19 -3.06
CA ILE A 142 -3.93 -7.76 -2.78
C ILE A 142 -2.72 -7.37 -1.95
N ILE A 143 -2.13 -6.22 -2.26
CA ILE A 143 -1.06 -5.61 -1.50
C ILE A 143 -1.63 -4.36 -0.84
N GLU A 144 -1.43 -4.24 0.47
CA GLU A 144 -1.75 -3.04 1.25
C GLU A 144 -0.52 -2.63 2.04
N ALA A 145 -0.14 -1.37 1.96
CA ALA A 145 0.99 -0.80 2.66
C ALA A 145 0.52 0.31 3.61
N GLY A 146 1.12 0.35 4.80
CA GLY A 146 0.87 1.41 5.77
C GLY A 146 2.19 1.93 6.34
N VAL A 147 2.35 3.24 6.35
CA VAL A 147 3.48 3.94 6.97
C VAL A 147 2.97 4.73 8.17
N SER A 148 3.36 4.32 9.37
CA SER A 148 2.86 4.87 10.64
C SER A 148 1.33 4.83 10.79
N GLN A 149 0.68 3.91 10.08
CA GLN A 149 -0.75 3.61 10.19
C GLN A 149 -1.01 2.63 11.33
N ALA A 150 -2.16 2.76 11.99
CA ALA A 150 -2.58 1.79 13.00
C ALA A 150 -2.73 0.40 12.39
N TYR A 151 -2.08 -0.61 12.98
CA TYR A 151 -2.10 -1.98 12.48
C TYR A 151 -3.52 -2.58 12.38
N ASP A 152 -4.40 -2.28 13.33
CA ASP A 152 -5.80 -2.74 13.28
C ASP A 152 -6.55 -2.22 12.05
N SER A 153 -6.22 -1.02 11.57
CA SER A 153 -6.81 -0.45 10.35
C SER A 153 -6.37 -1.22 9.10
N LEU A 154 -5.09 -1.62 9.00
CA LEU A 154 -4.61 -2.48 7.91
C LEU A 154 -5.26 -3.87 7.95
N LEU A 155 -5.44 -4.45 9.14
CA LEU A 155 -6.14 -5.72 9.29
C LEU A 155 -7.61 -5.64 8.89
N ASP A 156 -8.29 -4.54 9.20
CA ASP A 156 -9.68 -4.33 8.80
C ASP A 156 -9.84 -4.22 7.28
N LYS A 157 -8.87 -3.61 6.58
CA LYS A 157 -8.82 -3.65 5.11
C LYS A 157 -8.64 -5.08 4.60
N ALA A 158 -7.70 -5.84 5.17
CA ALA A 158 -7.46 -7.23 4.78
C ALA A 158 -8.73 -8.09 4.93
N ARG A 159 -9.48 -7.92 6.04
CA ARG A 159 -10.77 -8.58 6.26
C ARG A 159 -11.76 -8.30 5.14
N LYS A 160 -11.96 -7.02 4.79
CA LYS A 160 -12.89 -6.61 3.72
C LYS A 160 -12.52 -7.24 2.38
N TRP A 161 -11.24 -7.28 2.03
CA TRP A 161 -10.79 -7.92 0.79
C TRP A 161 -11.04 -9.43 0.77
N ILE A 162 -10.74 -10.13 1.87
CA ILE A 162 -10.93 -11.57 1.96
C ILE A 162 -12.42 -11.94 1.99
N ILE A 163 -13.23 -11.22 2.75
CA ILE A 163 -14.64 -11.58 2.99
C ILE A 163 -15.54 -11.05 1.88
N ASP A 164 -15.51 -9.75 1.60
CA ASP A 164 -16.45 -9.10 0.70
C ASP A 164 -16.07 -9.29 -0.78
N LYS A 165 -14.77 -9.40 -1.06
CA LYS A 165 -14.23 -9.61 -2.41
C LYS A 165 -13.68 -11.01 -2.66
N LYS A 166 -13.78 -11.91 -1.68
CA LYS A 166 -13.35 -13.32 -1.79
C LYS A 166 -11.92 -13.44 -2.30
N CYS A 167 -11.06 -12.52 -1.87
CA CYS A 167 -9.65 -12.56 -2.25
C CYS A 167 -8.97 -13.75 -1.57
N GLU A 168 -8.09 -14.44 -2.30
CA GLU A 168 -7.37 -15.62 -1.79
C GLU A 168 -6.33 -15.23 -0.74
N LEU A 169 -5.61 -14.12 -0.98
CA LEU A 169 -4.48 -13.70 -0.15
C LEU A 169 -4.29 -12.18 -0.13
N ILE A 170 -3.96 -11.66 1.05
CA ILE A 170 -3.50 -10.27 1.23
C ILE A 170 -2.06 -10.28 1.72
N VAL A 171 -1.21 -9.41 1.16
CA VAL A 171 0.11 -9.07 1.69
C VAL A 171 0.03 -7.69 2.31
N LEU A 172 0.19 -7.62 3.62
CA LEU A 172 0.30 -6.38 4.37
C LEU A 172 1.77 -5.99 4.50
N LEU A 173 2.09 -4.74 4.18
CA LEU A 173 3.37 -4.11 4.44
C LEU A 173 3.15 -3.05 5.51
N ALA A 174 3.87 -3.12 6.63
CA ALA A 174 3.75 -2.13 7.69
C ALA A 174 5.12 -1.58 8.03
N PHE A 175 5.21 -0.26 8.12
CA PHE A 175 6.43 0.49 8.40
C PHE A 175 6.15 1.53 9.48
N ASN A 176 6.86 1.50 10.60
CA ASN A 176 6.62 2.42 11.72
C ASN A 176 7.87 3.26 11.99
N GLU A 177 7.76 4.57 11.78
CA GLU A 177 8.74 5.52 12.29
C GLU A 177 8.66 5.56 13.83
N LYS A 178 9.82 5.63 14.50
CA LYS A 178 9.89 5.68 15.97
C LYS A 178 9.06 6.83 16.55
N HIS A 179 9.15 7.99 15.91
CA HIS A 179 8.21 9.07 16.09
C HIS A 179 7.70 9.49 14.73
N ARG A 180 6.38 9.76 14.66
CA ARG A 180 5.77 10.26 13.45
C ARG A 180 6.42 11.60 13.06
N TYR A 181 6.72 11.74 11.77
CA TYR A 181 7.29 12.96 11.23
C TYR A 181 6.48 14.20 11.62
N SER A 182 7.21 15.28 11.90
CA SER A 182 6.64 16.58 12.19
C SER A 182 7.40 17.62 11.39
N ALA A 183 6.68 18.37 10.55
CA ALA A 183 7.27 19.41 9.73
C ALA A 183 8.06 20.45 10.57
N PRO A 184 9.14 21.03 10.03
CA PRO A 184 9.95 22.00 10.77
C PRO A 184 9.11 23.23 11.14
N CYS A 185 9.25 23.71 12.38
CA CYS A 185 8.51 24.88 12.87
C CYS A 185 8.86 26.19 12.15
N LYS A 186 10.04 26.26 11.52
CA LYS A 186 10.50 27.44 10.77
C LYS A 186 10.48 27.12 9.29
N ARG A 187 9.87 28.02 8.50
CA ARG A 187 9.93 27.93 7.04
C ARG A 187 11.38 28.06 6.57
N ILE A 188 11.77 27.16 5.69
CA ILE A 188 13.04 27.22 4.97
C ILE A 188 12.76 27.96 3.66
N SER A 189 13.45 29.06 3.42
CA SER A 189 13.33 29.84 2.18
C SER A 189 14.62 29.70 1.41
N LEU A 190 14.55 29.12 0.22
CA LEU A 190 15.70 28.91 -0.66
C LEU A 190 15.31 29.31 -2.08
N THR A 191 16.26 29.80 -2.85
CA THR A 191 16.05 29.88 -4.30
C THR A 191 15.93 28.48 -4.91
N LEU A 192 15.33 28.35 -6.09
CA LEU A 192 15.22 27.08 -6.81
C LEU A 192 16.59 26.39 -7.00
N LEU A 193 17.64 27.18 -7.27
CA LEU A 193 19.01 26.68 -7.43
C LEU A 193 19.58 26.14 -6.13
N GLU A 194 19.39 26.86 -5.02
CA GLU A 194 19.82 26.42 -3.69
C GLU A 194 19.06 25.17 -3.25
N LYS A 195 17.73 25.13 -3.44
CA LYS A 195 16.88 23.97 -3.16
C LYS A 195 17.41 22.72 -3.89
N SER A 196 17.67 22.86 -5.19
CA SER A 196 18.20 21.76 -6.02
C SER A 196 19.58 21.29 -5.53
N ALA A 197 20.47 22.23 -5.20
CA ALA A 197 21.80 21.91 -4.67
C ALA A 197 21.73 21.19 -3.31
N GLN A 198 20.84 21.63 -2.41
CA GLN A 198 20.62 21.01 -1.11
C GLN A 198 20.02 19.60 -1.23
N ILE A 199 19.09 19.36 -2.15
CA ILE A 199 18.56 18.01 -2.43
C ILE A 199 19.69 17.07 -2.89
N VAL A 200 20.56 17.53 -3.80
CA VAL A 200 21.71 16.74 -4.24
C VAL A 200 22.66 16.45 -3.09
N GLN A 201 22.92 17.43 -2.22
CA GLN A 201 23.75 17.27 -1.04
C GLN A 201 23.15 16.26 -0.05
N MET A 202 21.86 16.38 0.25
CA MET A 202 21.13 15.46 1.13
C MET A 202 21.23 14.03 0.60
N ARG A 203 20.94 13.80 -0.68
CA ARG A 203 21.06 12.47 -1.30
C ARG A 203 22.48 11.91 -1.19
N ARG A 204 23.52 12.72 -1.47
CA ARG A 204 24.92 12.29 -1.37
C ARG A 204 25.31 11.90 0.06
N GLN A 205 24.84 12.65 1.06
CA GLN A 205 25.09 12.35 2.47
C GLN A 205 24.41 11.05 2.88
N LEU A 206 23.11 10.91 2.59
CA LEU A 206 22.30 9.77 3.03
C LEU A 206 22.62 8.48 2.28
N LEU A 207 23.04 8.55 1.02
CA LEU A 207 23.48 7.38 0.25
C LEU A 207 24.92 6.94 0.55
N SER A 208 25.64 7.65 1.43
CA SER A 208 27.00 7.29 1.82
C SER A 208 27.01 5.90 2.48
N PRO A 209 27.94 5.00 2.11
CA PRO A 209 28.07 3.68 2.77
C PRO A 209 28.33 3.74 4.27
N SER A 210 28.81 4.89 4.75
CA SER A 210 29.05 5.15 6.18
C SER A 210 27.80 5.58 6.95
N TYR A 211 26.71 5.94 6.27
CA TYR A 211 25.48 6.33 6.93
C TYR A 211 24.78 5.08 7.49
N PRO A 212 24.42 5.06 8.78
CA PRO A 212 23.79 3.90 9.38
C PRO A 212 22.38 3.70 8.78
N LYS A 213 22.16 2.57 8.10
CA LYS A 213 20.84 2.22 7.55
C LYS A 213 19.78 2.16 8.65
N PHE A 214 18.56 2.53 8.30
CA PHE A 214 17.34 2.49 9.13
C PHE A 214 17.32 3.39 10.38
N ARG A 215 18.35 4.22 10.58
CA ARG A 215 18.36 5.28 11.60
C ARG A 215 17.67 6.54 11.08
N ALA A 216 17.45 7.50 11.99
CA ALA A 216 16.92 8.81 11.67
C ALA A 216 17.74 9.49 10.55
N LEU A 217 17.03 10.00 9.54
CA LEU A 217 17.58 10.69 8.38
C LEU A 217 17.61 12.19 8.66
N GLU A 218 18.70 12.62 9.27
CA GLU A 218 18.92 14.02 9.64
C GLU A 218 19.60 14.82 8.52
N PHE A 219 19.04 15.99 8.22
CA PHE A 219 19.63 16.95 7.30
C PHE A 219 19.34 18.38 7.76
N LEU A 220 20.38 19.24 7.79
CA LEU A 220 20.33 20.61 8.29
C LEU A 220 19.73 20.74 9.71
N GLY A 221 20.02 19.76 10.58
CA GLY A 221 19.58 19.75 11.98
C GLY A 221 18.09 19.42 12.18
N HIS A 222 17.43 18.88 11.16
CA HIS A 222 16.05 18.38 11.25
C HIS A 222 15.98 16.90 10.82
N ILE A 223 15.11 16.14 11.47
CA ILE A 223 14.83 14.73 11.16
C ILE A 223 13.73 14.70 10.10
N TRP A 224 14.08 14.31 8.89
CA TRP A 224 13.14 14.27 7.76
C TRP A 224 12.44 12.91 7.63
N PHE A 225 13.03 11.89 8.21
CA PHE A 225 12.43 10.57 8.41
C PHE A 225 13.05 10.00 9.68
N ASP A 226 12.26 9.64 10.68
CA ASP A 226 12.81 9.13 11.94
C ASP A 226 13.28 7.67 11.77
N GLU A 227 13.96 7.12 12.76
CA GLU A 227 14.34 5.71 12.79
C GLU A 227 13.17 4.79 12.43
N LEU A 228 13.38 3.88 11.48
CA LEU A 228 12.40 2.85 11.13
C LEU A 228 12.41 1.81 12.26
N SER A 229 11.51 1.99 13.23
CA SER A 229 11.47 1.19 14.45
C SER A 229 10.97 -0.23 14.20
N GLU A 230 9.97 -0.37 13.34
CA GLU A 230 9.40 -1.66 12.95
C GLU A 230 9.14 -1.66 11.44
N ALA A 231 9.44 -2.78 10.80
CA ALA A 231 8.97 -3.07 9.45
C ALA A 231 8.66 -4.56 9.32
N PHE A 232 7.52 -4.92 8.73
CA PHE A 232 7.19 -6.32 8.51
C PHE A 232 6.33 -6.52 7.25
N ILE A 233 6.38 -7.76 6.77
CA ILE A 233 5.44 -8.30 5.80
C ILE A 233 4.54 -9.26 6.55
N GLU A 234 3.24 -9.18 6.37
CA GLU A 234 2.30 -10.16 6.90
C GLU A 234 1.41 -10.70 5.79
N VAL A 235 1.36 -12.03 5.68
CA VAL A 235 0.48 -12.71 4.73
C VAL A 235 -0.78 -13.13 5.46
N VAL A 236 -1.93 -12.70 4.93
CA VAL A 236 -3.25 -12.92 5.51
C VAL A 236 -4.09 -13.76 4.56
N ARG A 237 -4.72 -14.81 5.10
CA ARG A 237 -5.58 -15.75 4.37
C ARG A 237 -6.86 -16.00 5.15
N LYS A 238 -7.90 -16.45 4.45
CA LYS A 238 -9.09 -17.02 5.11
C LYS A 238 -8.72 -18.32 5.83
N SER A 239 -9.18 -18.50 7.06
CA SER A 239 -8.95 -19.76 7.77
C SER A 239 -9.78 -20.90 7.14
N PRO A 240 -9.19 -22.09 6.87
CA PRO A 240 -9.94 -23.24 6.37
C PRO A 240 -11.04 -23.73 7.32
N SER A 241 -10.89 -23.46 8.63
CA SER A 241 -11.84 -23.84 9.67
C SER A 241 -12.94 -22.79 9.90
N SER A 242 -13.01 -21.76 9.06
CA SER A 242 -14.00 -20.68 9.19
C SER A 242 -15.37 -21.13 8.65
N ASP A 243 -16.07 -22.00 9.37
CA ASP A 243 -17.49 -22.30 9.12
C ASP A 243 -18.36 -21.10 9.58
N GLY A 244 -18.14 -19.93 8.97
CA GLY A 244 -18.94 -18.72 9.17
C GLY A 244 -18.37 -17.66 10.13
N ASN A 245 -17.17 -17.86 10.71
CA ASN A 245 -16.47 -16.82 11.47
C ASN A 245 -15.44 -16.07 10.60
N ASP A 246 -15.22 -14.78 10.86
CA ASP A 246 -14.21 -13.93 10.18
C ASP A 246 -12.77 -14.24 10.63
N ASP A 247 -12.46 -15.51 10.87
CA ASP A 247 -11.16 -15.97 11.34
C ASP A 247 -10.13 -15.96 10.20
N LEU A 248 -9.02 -15.25 10.44
CA LEU A 248 -7.93 -15.07 9.49
C LEU A 248 -6.68 -15.80 9.95
N LEU A 249 -6.06 -16.55 9.03
CA LEU A 249 -4.70 -17.05 9.21
C LEU A 249 -3.72 -15.94 8.87
N ARG A 250 -2.69 -15.80 9.71
CA ARG A 250 -1.72 -14.71 9.61
C ARG A 250 -0.30 -15.25 9.80
N SER A 251 0.58 -14.88 8.88
CA SER A 251 2.00 -15.22 8.90
C SER A 251 2.82 -13.93 8.82
N LYS A 252 3.37 -13.50 9.96
CA LYS A 252 4.18 -12.27 10.07
C LYS A 252 5.67 -12.56 9.88
N TYR A 253 6.33 -11.74 9.07
CA TYR A 253 7.76 -11.80 8.74
C TYR A 253 8.40 -10.45 9.08
N ALA A 254 9.13 -10.40 10.20
CA ALA A 254 9.78 -9.17 10.68
C ALA A 254 11.03 -8.83 9.85
N LEU A 255 11.03 -7.65 9.22
CA LEU A 255 12.15 -7.10 8.45
C LEU A 255 13.05 -6.23 9.33
N VAL A 256 12.43 -5.39 10.15
CA VAL A 256 13.09 -4.52 11.13
C VAL A 256 12.33 -4.60 12.45
N GLU A 257 13.07 -4.72 13.54
CA GLU A 257 12.53 -4.75 14.90
C GLU A 257 13.47 -3.94 15.81
N ASP A 258 12.93 -2.95 16.54
CA ASP A 258 13.67 -1.99 17.35
C ASP A 258 14.81 -1.29 16.57
N GLY A 259 14.58 -0.96 15.29
CA GLY A 259 15.59 -0.35 14.42
C GLY A 259 16.72 -1.30 13.98
N ILE A 260 16.59 -2.61 14.22
CA ILE A 260 17.57 -3.63 13.86
C ILE A 260 17.04 -4.47 12.69
N ASN A 261 17.86 -4.64 11.66
CA ASN A 261 17.54 -5.51 10.53
C ASN A 261 17.45 -6.98 10.96
N LYS A 262 16.30 -7.62 10.71
CA LYS A 262 15.97 -9.03 10.99
C LYS A 262 15.74 -9.85 9.71
N SER A 263 15.91 -9.26 8.52
CA SER A 263 15.49 -9.87 7.26
C SER A 263 16.30 -11.10 6.82
N SER A 264 17.48 -11.33 7.41
CA SER A 264 18.41 -12.38 6.98
C SER A 264 17.87 -13.81 7.11
N SER A 265 16.88 -14.05 7.99
CA SER A 265 16.25 -15.35 8.18
C SER A 265 14.97 -15.55 7.35
N ILE A 266 14.52 -14.54 6.61
CA ILE A 266 13.28 -14.62 5.83
C ILE A 266 13.54 -15.44 4.57
N ARG A 267 12.69 -16.45 4.35
CA ARG A 267 12.74 -17.31 3.16
C ARG A 267 12.20 -16.57 1.94
N ARG A 268 12.59 -17.04 0.76
CA ARG A 268 12.09 -16.49 -0.52
C ARG A 268 10.61 -16.78 -0.77
N SER A 269 10.09 -17.85 -0.18
CA SER A 269 8.69 -18.30 -0.26
C SER A 269 7.80 -17.66 0.83
N ILE A 270 7.74 -16.32 0.89
CA ILE A 270 6.85 -15.64 1.86
C ILE A 270 5.41 -16.10 1.65
N GLY A 271 4.75 -16.55 2.72
CA GLY A 271 3.36 -17.01 2.71
C GLY A 271 3.10 -18.33 1.98
N ASP A 272 4.16 -19.03 1.54
CA ASP A 272 4.11 -20.23 0.71
C ASP A 272 3.10 -20.10 -0.45
N LEU A 273 3.12 -18.95 -1.14
CA LEU A 273 2.20 -18.62 -2.23
C LEU A 273 2.33 -19.66 -3.35
N LYS A 274 1.23 -20.35 -3.65
CA LYS A 274 1.18 -21.38 -4.69
C LYS A 274 0.65 -20.81 -6.00
N LEU A 275 1.09 -21.37 -7.12
CA LEU A 275 0.60 -20.97 -8.44
C LEU A 275 -0.92 -21.16 -8.59
N ALA A 276 -1.50 -22.21 -8.00
CA ALA A 276 -2.94 -22.45 -8.00
C ALA A 276 -3.77 -21.33 -7.36
N GLU A 277 -3.17 -20.52 -6.49
CA GLU A 277 -3.84 -19.39 -5.84
C GLU A 277 -3.95 -18.18 -6.77
N LEU A 278 -3.12 -18.12 -7.81
CA LEU A 278 -3.14 -17.06 -8.83
C LEU A 278 -3.85 -17.49 -10.11
N ILE A 279 -3.65 -18.74 -10.52
CA ILE A 279 -4.18 -19.31 -11.76
C ILE A 279 -4.96 -20.57 -11.40
N PRO A 280 -6.28 -20.62 -11.67
CA PRO A 280 -7.12 -21.77 -11.34
C PRO A 280 -6.57 -23.09 -11.88
N THR A 281 -6.73 -24.17 -11.12
CA THR A 281 -6.13 -25.48 -11.44
C THR A 281 -6.63 -26.08 -12.75
N VAL A 282 -7.86 -25.74 -13.15
CA VAL A 282 -8.46 -26.14 -14.43
C VAL A 282 -7.73 -25.55 -15.65
N SER A 283 -6.95 -24.49 -15.46
CA SER A 283 -6.11 -23.88 -16.49
C SER A 283 -4.71 -24.52 -16.54
N HIS A 284 -4.40 -25.49 -15.66
CA HIS A 284 -3.16 -26.26 -15.69
C HIS A 284 -3.39 -27.59 -16.41
N ASN A 285 -2.60 -27.86 -17.45
CA ASN A 285 -2.64 -29.14 -18.18
C ASN A 285 -2.02 -30.32 -17.38
N ASN A 286 -1.60 -30.10 -16.12
CA ASN A 286 -0.85 -31.06 -15.32
C ASN A 286 -1.13 -30.88 -13.82
N GLU A 287 -1.57 -31.95 -13.14
CA GLU A 287 -2.09 -31.90 -11.75
C GLU A 287 -1.06 -31.40 -10.72
N GLY A 288 0.24 -31.50 -10.99
CA GLY A 288 1.31 -31.07 -10.06
C GLY A 288 1.75 -29.61 -10.20
N ILE A 289 1.35 -28.90 -11.26
CA ILE A 289 1.84 -27.52 -11.53
C ILE A 289 1.23 -26.51 -10.54
N GLY A 290 0.01 -26.75 -10.09
CA GLY A 290 -0.67 -25.87 -9.15
C GLY A 290 0.02 -25.76 -7.79
N ASP A 291 0.76 -26.79 -7.37
CA ASP A 291 1.49 -26.85 -6.10
C ASP A 291 2.86 -26.18 -6.12
N LEU A 292 3.28 -25.64 -7.27
CA LEU A 292 4.53 -24.87 -7.37
C LEU A 292 4.47 -23.64 -6.47
N ILE A 293 5.43 -23.56 -5.55
CA ILE A 293 5.65 -22.42 -4.68
C ILE A 293 6.36 -21.31 -5.45
N ILE A 294 5.92 -20.08 -5.25
CA ILE A 294 6.46 -18.89 -5.89
C ILE A 294 7.49 -18.26 -4.94
N ASP A 295 8.77 -18.42 -5.26
CA ASP A 295 9.90 -17.82 -4.53
C ASP A 295 10.11 -16.35 -4.91
N PHE A 296 9.12 -15.49 -4.68
CA PHE A 296 9.16 -14.10 -5.16
C PHE A 296 9.97 -13.14 -4.29
N PHE A 297 10.36 -13.52 -3.07
CA PHE A 297 10.95 -12.56 -2.14
C PHE A 297 12.48 -12.65 -2.11
N ASP A 298 13.18 -11.54 -2.32
CA ASP A 298 14.60 -11.42 -1.99
C ASP A 298 14.80 -10.37 -0.89
N ALA A 299 15.21 -10.84 0.30
CA ALA A 299 15.35 -10.01 1.48
C ALA A 299 16.44 -8.94 1.34
N VAL A 300 17.47 -9.17 0.54
CA VAL A 300 18.56 -8.19 0.36
C VAL A 300 18.07 -7.07 -0.55
N GLU A 301 17.51 -7.43 -1.71
CA GLU A 301 16.98 -6.48 -2.67
C GLU A 301 15.85 -5.64 -2.06
N PHE A 302 14.92 -6.28 -1.34
CA PHE A 302 13.80 -5.58 -0.72
C PHE A 302 14.24 -4.60 0.37
N MET A 303 15.24 -4.95 1.18
CA MET A 303 15.78 -4.03 2.19
C MET A 303 16.52 -2.84 1.58
N ASP A 304 17.14 -3.01 0.40
CA ASP A 304 17.72 -1.90 -0.35
C ASP A 304 16.64 -0.98 -0.94
N ILE A 305 15.51 -1.53 -1.39
CA ILE A 305 14.34 -0.76 -1.82
C ILE A 305 13.78 0.07 -0.65
N ILE A 306 13.55 -0.55 0.52
CA ILE A 306 13.11 0.17 1.73
C ILE A 306 14.07 1.31 2.05
N TRP A 307 15.38 1.06 2.04
CA TRP A 307 16.38 2.09 2.33
C TRP A 307 16.33 3.26 1.34
N CYS A 308 16.26 2.97 0.04
CA CYS A 308 16.14 4.00 -1.00
C CYS A 308 14.83 4.79 -0.87
N ALA A 309 13.74 4.12 -0.52
CA ALA A 309 12.43 4.72 -0.37
C ALA A 309 12.35 5.60 0.89
N MET A 310 12.98 5.21 2.01
CA MET A 310 13.13 6.07 3.19
C MET A 310 13.86 7.37 2.84
N ILE A 311 14.97 7.28 2.11
CA ILE A 311 15.71 8.48 1.63
C ILE A 311 14.82 9.30 0.70
N GLY A 312 14.09 8.66 -0.21
CA GLY A 312 13.14 9.31 -1.09
C GLY A 312 12.07 10.09 -0.33
N THR A 313 11.46 9.48 0.68
CA THR A 313 10.47 10.11 1.57
C THR A 313 11.07 11.30 2.31
N ALA A 314 12.27 11.15 2.87
CA ALA A 314 12.97 12.25 3.55
C ALA A 314 13.25 13.43 2.61
N VAL A 315 13.68 13.15 1.38
CA VAL A 315 13.94 14.19 0.36
C VAL A 315 12.64 14.89 -0.03
N ASN A 316 11.55 14.16 -0.25
CA ASN A 316 10.26 14.77 -0.59
C ASN A 316 9.76 15.68 0.54
N ARG A 317 9.84 15.22 1.80
CA ARG A 317 9.48 16.04 2.97
C ARG A 317 10.33 17.31 3.07
N PHE A 318 11.64 17.22 2.78
CA PHE A 318 12.51 18.39 2.68
C PHE A 318 12.07 19.32 1.56
N GLU A 319 11.76 18.76 0.39
CA GLU A 319 11.34 19.51 -0.79
C GLU A 319 10.05 20.30 -0.54
N ASP A 320 9.07 19.68 0.13
CA ASP A 320 7.78 20.27 0.46
C ASP A 320 7.89 21.36 1.54
N ALA A 321 8.85 21.23 2.46
CA ALA A 321 9.08 22.21 3.52
C ALA A 321 9.83 23.47 3.04
N VAL A 322 10.42 23.43 1.84
CA VAL A 322 11.21 24.53 1.25
C VAL A 322 10.39 25.27 0.20
N ASN A 323 10.22 26.58 0.44
CA ASN A 323 9.61 27.52 -0.52
C ASN A 323 10.64 28.05 -1.51
#